data_AF-A0A377I530-F1
#
_entry.id   AF-A0A377I530-F1
#
_cell.length_a   1.000
_cell.length_b   1.000
_cell.length_c   1.000
_cell.angle_alpha   90.00
_cell.angle_beta   90.00
_cell.angle_gamma   90.00
#
_symmetry.space_group_name_H-M   'P 1'
#
loop_
_entity.id
_entity.type
_entity.pdbx_description
1 polymer ?
#
loop_
_entity_poly.entity_id
_entity_poly.type
_entity_poly.pdbx_seq_one_letter_code
_entity_poly.pdbx_strand_id
1 'polypeptide(L)'
;MKLEYSLTFWGQINDYISPSPWNIASLAFIVALMGWMPAPIELSAINSMWVVAKRRLTKVSYKEGIFDFNVGYISTAILALVFLALGALVQFGAGESVQMVGGKYIEQLINMYASTIGEWAKELIAFIAFMCIFGTTISMLDGYSRANLESLRLLIGTKESRLSFLNLSILFSTISVLIVIFGFNDAVGPMLKLAMIGSFVSTPVFSWLNLSLVMKGEHRVKGGLFYLSLIGLVYLAGFTLLFIVSQIGWLK
;
A
#
# COMPACT_ATOMS: atom_id res chain seq x y z
N MET A 1 -17.22 43.02 -25.02
CA MET A 1 -17.57 41.98 -24.02
C MET A 1 -17.28 40.62 -24.64
N LYS A 2 -15.99 40.23 -24.66
CA LYS A 2 -15.57 38.89 -25.10
C LYS A 2 -15.68 37.98 -23.88
N LEU A 3 -16.54 36.98 -23.98
CA LEU A 3 -16.63 35.88 -23.02
C LEU A 3 -15.38 35.01 -23.19
N GLU A 4 -14.31 35.38 -22.51
CA GLU A 4 -13.21 34.46 -22.20
C GLU A 4 -13.70 33.54 -21.08
N TYR A 5 -14.47 32.52 -21.44
CA TYR A 5 -14.53 31.32 -20.63
C TYR A 5 -13.18 30.62 -20.79
N SER A 6 -12.20 31.04 -19.98
CA SER A 6 -11.01 30.24 -19.75
C SER A 6 -11.50 28.91 -19.17
N LEU A 7 -11.41 27.85 -19.96
CA LEU A 7 -11.56 26.47 -19.51
C LEU A 7 -10.36 26.10 -18.61
N THR A 8 -10.17 26.79 -17.49
CA THR A 8 -9.33 26.35 -16.38
C THR A 8 -10.17 25.41 -15.51
N PHE A 9 -10.65 24.31 -16.09
CA PHE A 9 -11.57 23.40 -15.39
C PHE A 9 -10.84 22.47 -14.41
N TRP A 10 -9.50 22.48 -14.37
CA TRP A 10 -8.69 21.53 -13.61
C TRP A 10 -7.35 22.09 -13.06
N GLY A 11 -7.25 23.39 -12.78
CA GLY A 11 -6.10 23.93 -12.02
C GLY A 11 -4.71 23.94 -12.71
N GLN A 12 -4.62 23.62 -14.00
CA GLN A 12 -3.36 23.73 -14.75
C GLN A 12 -2.96 25.18 -15.01
N ILE A 13 -1.68 25.50 -14.78
CA ILE A 13 -1.09 26.80 -15.10
C ILE A 13 -1.03 26.94 -16.63
N ASN A 14 -1.49 28.09 -17.17
CA ASN A 14 -1.31 28.42 -18.59
C ASN A 14 0.19 28.34 -18.95
N ASP A 15 0.52 27.67 -20.04
CA ASP A 15 1.89 27.38 -20.52
C ASP A 15 2.68 26.30 -19.75
N TYR A 16 2.02 25.41 -18.99
CA TYR A 16 2.69 24.24 -18.43
C TYR A 16 3.18 23.28 -19.53
N ILE A 17 4.51 23.20 -19.71
CA ILE A 17 5.15 22.23 -20.59
C ILE A 17 5.38 20.94 -19.79
N SER A 18 4.65 19.88 -20.13
CA SER A 18 4.85 18.58 -19.48
C SER A 18 6.23 18.00 -19.82
N PRO A 19 6.99 17.52 -18.83
CA PRO A 19 8.23 16.80 -19.12
C PRO A 19 7.91 15.53 -19.92
N SER A 20 8.69 15.26 -20.98
CA SER A 20 8.47 14.08 -21.81
C SER A 20 8.60 12.80 -20.97
N PRO A 21 7.58 11.92 -20.95
CA PRO A 21 7.67 10.65 -20.23
C PRO A 21 8.65 9.68 -20.89
N TRP A 22 9.06 9.95 -22.13
CA TRP A 22 9.96 9.11 -22.95
C TRP A 22 11.43 9.46 -22.74
N ASN A 23 11.85 9.63 -21.49
CA ASN A 23 13.26 9.76 -21.14
C ASN A 23 13.68 8.62 -20.21
N ILE A 24 14.96 8.27 -20.24
CA ILE A 24 15.52 7.12 -19.50
C ILE A 24 15.30 7.27 -17.99
N ALA A 25 15.34 8.48 -17.45
CA ALA A 25 15.10 8.74 -16.03
C ALA A 25 13.62 8.53 -15.64
N SER A 26 12.67 8.94 -16.49
CA SER A 26 11.23 8.69 -16.30
C SER A 26 10.88 7.22 -16.43
N LEU A 27 11.51 6.48 -17.36
CA LEU A 27 11.33 5.03 -17.47
C LEU A 27 11.88 4.30 -16.23
N ALA A 28 13.08 4.68 -15.76
CA ALA A 28 13.65 4.14 -14.54
C ALA A 28 12.77 4.47 -13.31
N PHE A 29 12.19 5.68 -13.25
CA PHE A 29 11.25 6.08 -12.22
C PHE A 29 9.95 5.28 -12.26
N ILE A 30 9.34 5.07 -13.45
CA ILE A 30 8.11 4.26 -13.60
C ILE A 30 8.36 2.83 -13.13
N VAL A 31 9.49 2.24 -13.53
CA VAL A 31 9.85 0.88 -13.13
C VAL A 31 10.15 0.80 -11.62
N ALA A 32 10.85 1.79 -11.07
CA ALA A 32 11.05 1.89 -9.62
C ALA A 32 9.73 2.09 -8.87
N LEU A 33 8.81 2.93 -9.37
CA LEU A 33 7.48 3.17 -8.79
C LEU A 33 6.64 1.88 -8.77
N MET A 34 6.68 1.09 -9.85
CA MET A 34 6.04 -0.23 -9.91
C MET A 34 6.66 -1.22 -8.91
N GLY A 35 7.98 -1.13 -8.68
CA GLY A 35 8.69 -1.95 -7.70
C GLY A 35 8.51 -1.48 -6.24
N TRP A 36 8.31 -0.18 -6.02
CA TRP A 36 8.13 0.45 -4.69
C TRP A 36 6.70 0.36 -4.18
N MET A 37 5.74 0.06 -5.06
CA MET A 37 4.31 0.00 -4.75
C MET A 37 3.64 -1.38 -4.96
N PRO A 38 4.28 -2.54 -4.71
CA PRO A 38 3.50 -3.66 -4.23
C PRO A 38 3.05 -3.31 -2.82
N ALA A 39 1.75 -3.44 -2.55
CA ALA A 39 1.32 -3.58 -1.17
C ALA A 39 2.19 -4.69 -0.53
N PRO A 40 2.64 -4.51 0.72
CA PRO A 40 3.62 -5.42 1.31
C PRO A 40 3.16 -6.88 1.14
N ILE A 41 3.96 -7.71 0.46
CA ILE A 41 3.53 -9.06 0.02
C ILE A 41 3.22 -9.96 1.22
N GLU A 42 3.70 -9.61 2.40
CA GLU A 42 3.31 -10.19 3.69
C GLU A 42 1.81 -10.04 4.01
N LEU A 43 1.07 -9.11 3.40
CA LEU A 43 -0.38 -8.96 3.62
C LEU A 43 -1.17 -10.22 3.19
N SER A 44 -0.60 -11.08 2.35
CA SER A 44 -1.21 -12.38 2.02
C SER A 44 -1.32 -13.29 3.25
N ALA A 45 -0.37 -13.21 4.18
CA ALA A 45 -0.38 -13.96 5.43
C ALA A 45 -1.48 -13.42 6.35
N ILE A 46 -1.63 -12.10 6.43
CA ILE A 46 -2.71 -11.45 7.21
C ILE A 46 -4.09 -11.84 6.67
N ASN A 47 -4.29 -11.78 5.35
CA ASN A 47 -5.53 -12.24 4.72
C ASN A 47 -5.83 -13.71 5.05
N SER A 48 -4.81 -14.57 5.01
CA SER A 48 -4.95 -15.97 5.39
C SER A 48 -5.38 -16.12 6.85
N MET A 49 -4.82 -15.32 7.76
CA MET A 49 -5.19 -15.30 9.18
C MET A 49 -6.64 -14.86 9.41
N TRP A 50 -7.14 -13.88 8.65
CA TRP A 50 -8.55 -13.48 8.72
C TRP A 50 -9.48 -14.56 8.19
N VAL A 51 -9.12 -15.25 7.11
CA VAL A 51 -9.89 -16.41 6.63
C VAL A 51 -9.90 -17.53 7.66
N VAL A 52 -8.77 -17.82 8.31
CA VAL A 52 -8.69 -18.81 9.40
C VAL A 52 -9.57 -18.39 10.58
N ALA A 53 -9.56 -17.12 10.98
CA ALA A 53 -10.42 -16.60 12.04
C ALA A 53 -11.90 -16.70 11.67
N LYS A 54 -12.28 -16.31 10.44
CA LYS A 54 -13.65 -16.42 9.92
C LYS A 54 -14.13 -17.88 9.88
N ARG A 55 -13.24 -18.82 9.54
CA ARG A 55 -13.53 -20.27 9.52
C ARG A 55 -13.89 -20.85 10.88
N ARG A 56 -13.53 -20.20 11.99
CA ARG A 56 -13.95 -20.59 13.35
C ARG A 56 -15.41 -20.25 13.63
N LEU A 57 -16.00 -19.31 12.87
CA LEU A 57 -17.37 -18.84 13.05
C LEU A 57 -18.32 -19.42 12.00
N THR A 58 -17.84 -19.60 10.77
CA THR A 58 -18.66 -20.11 9.66
C THR A 58 -17.82 -20.94 8.69
N LYS A 59 -18.43 -21.86 7.96
CA LYS A 59 -17.72 -22.61 6.90
C LYS A 59 -17.42 -21.66 5.74
N VAL A 60 -16.18 -21.66 5.26
CA VAL A 60 -15.73 -20.87 4.10
C VAL A 60 -15.12 -21.81 3.07
N SER A 61 -15.84 -22.03 1.97
CA SER A 61 -15.35 -22.83 0.86
C SER A 61 -14.26 -22.11 0.06
N TYR A 62 -13.49 -22.86 -0.73
CA TYR A 62 -12.46 -22.28 -1.61
C TYR A 62 -13.04 -21.31 -2.63
N LYS A 63 -14.19 -21.65 -3.25
CA LYS A 63 -14.83 -20.81 -4.28
C LYS A 63 -15.31 -19.48 -3.71
N GLU A 64 -15.89 -19.50 -2.51
CA GLU A 64 -16.30 -18.27 -1.82
C GLU A 64 -15.09 -17.38 -1.48
N GLY A 65 -13.99 -17.98 -1.01
CA GLY A 65 -12.76 -17.24 -0.72
C GLY A 65 -12.15 -16.58 -1.97
N ILE A 66 -12.15 -17.27 -3.11
CA ILE A 66 -11.67 -16.71 -4.38
C ILE A 66 -12.61 -15.62 -4.90
N PHE A 67 -13.93 -15.81 -4.76
CA PHE A 67 -14.90 -14.80 -5.15
C PHE A 67 -14.71 -13.50 -4.34
N ASP A 68 -14.61 -13.61 -3.01
CA ASP A 68 -14.36 -12.49 -2.09
C ASP A 68 -13.07 -11.75 -2.46
N PHE A 69 -11.98 -12.50 -2.69
CA PHE A 69 -10.71 -11.94 -3.14
C PHE A 69 -10.83 -11.19 -4.47
N ASN A 70 -11.48 -11.80 -5.48
CA ASN A 70 -11.61 -11.19 -6.81
C ASN A 70 -12.45 -9.92 -6.80
N VAL A 71 -13.54 -9.88 -6.03
CA VAL A 71 -14.37 -8.68 -5.87
C VAL A 71 -13.53 -7.55 -5.26
N GLY A 72 -12.81 -7.84 -4.17
CA GLY A 72 -11.92 -6.86 -3.54
C GLY A 72 -10.80 -6.38 -4.49
N TYR A 73 -10.16 -7.31 -5.19
CA TYR A 73 -9.07 -7.01 -6.12
C TYR A 73 -9.52 -6.14 -7.29
N ILE A 74 -10.61 -6.51 -7.97
CA ILE A 74 -11.15 -5.75 -9.12
C ILE A 74 -11.63 -4.37 -8.66
N SER A 75 -12.33 -4.29 -7.52
CA SER A 75 -12.80 -3.00 -6.98
C SER A 75 -11.63 -2.06 -6.69
N THR A 76 -10.54 -2.60 -6.10
CA THR A 76 -9.32 -1.83 -5.82
C THR A 76 -8.62 -1.40 -7.11
N ALA A 77 -8.57 -2.26 -8.13
CA ALA A 77 -7.97 -1.93 -9.42
C ALA A 77 -8.73 -0.79 -10.12
N ILE A 78 -10.06 -0.81 -10.09
CA ILE A 78 -10.90 0.28 -10.62
C ILE A 78 -10.63 1.57 -9.84
N LEU A 79 -10.59 1.49 -8.52
CA LEU A 79 -10.33 2.66 -7.67
C LEU A 79 -8.93 3.25 -7.90
N ALA A 80 -7.93 2.41 -8.16
CA ALA A 80 -6.58 2.86 -8.51
C ALA A 80 -6.57 3.66 -9.83
N LEU A 81 -7.36 3.26 -10.83
CA LEU A 81 -7.51 4.03 -12.07
C LEU A 81 -8.21 5.38 -11.82
N VAL A 82 -9.20 5.41 -10.95
CA VAL A 82 -9.89 6.65 -10.56
C VAL A 82 -8.92 7.60 -9.85
N PHE A 83 -8.14 7.13 -8.88
CA PHE A 83 -7.15 7.97 -8.19
C PHE A 83 -6.01 8.42 -9.11
N LEU A 84 -5.59 7.58 -10.05
CA LEU A 84 -4.62 7.97 -11.06
C LEU A 84 -5.16 9.11 -11.94
N ALA A 85 -6.42 9.00 -12.38
CA ALA A 85 -7.08 10.05 -13.14
C ALA A 85 -7.23 11.34 -12.32
N LEU A 86 -7.62 11.26 -11.05
CA LEU A 86 -7.70 12.42 -10.16
C LEU A 86 -6.33 13.08 -9.93
N GLY A 87 -5.27 12.30 -9.74
CA GLY A 87 -3.92 12.83 -9.65
C GLY A 87 -3.48 13.54 -10.94
N ALA A 88 -3.80 12.96 -12.10
CA ALA A 88 -3.48 13.54 -13.40
C ALA A 88 -4.28 14.81 -13.72
N LEU A 89 -5.54 14.88 -13.28
CA LEU A 89 -6.42 16.02 -13.54
C LEU A 89 -6.22 17.15 -12.52
N VAL A 90 -6.10 16.83 -11.24
CA VAL A 90 -6.19 17.84 -10.17
C VAL A 90 -4.82 18.25 -9.63
N GLN A 91 -3.85 17.33 -9.55
CA GLN A 91 -2.54 17.59 -8.95
C GLN A 91 -1.45 17.88 -9.99
N PHE A 92 -1.49 17.22 -11.15
CA PHE A 92 -0.44 17.32 -12.16
C PHE A 92 -0.47 18.67 -12.91
N GLY A 93 0.62 19.43 -12.79
CA GLY A 93 0.73 20.76 -13.42
C GLY A 93 0.10 21.90 -12.61
N ALA A 94 -0.33 21.65 -11.37
CA ALA A 94 -0.90 22.66 -10.47
C ALA A 94 0.15 23.62 -9.85
N GLY A 95 1.45 23.33 -10.00
CA GLY A 95 2.55 24.16 -9.46
C GLY A 95 2.77 24.08 -7.95
N GLU A 96 1.86 23.45 -7.20
CA GLU A 96 2.03 23.21 -5.77
C GLU A 96 2.86 21.95 -5.49
N SER A 97 3.86 22.09 -4.62
CA SER A 97 4.61 20.94 -4.10
C SER A 97 3.78 20.15 -3.09
N VAL A 98 3.85 18.82 -3.15
CA VAL A 98 3.24 17.94 -2.15
C VAL A 98 3.89 18.16 -0.78
N GLN A 99 3.08 18.43 0.24
CA GLN A 99 3.56 18.60 1.61
C GLN A 99 4.07 17.27 2.18
N MET A 100 5.28 17.27 2.74
CA MET A 100 5.91 16.08 3.32
C MET A 100 5.60 15.88 4.82
N VAL A 101 4.82 16.80 5.41
CA VAL A 101 4.35 16.74 6.79
C VAL A 101 2.90 16.27 6.79
N GLY A 102 2.59 15.19 7.49
CA GLY A 102 1.29 14.51 7.42
C GLY A 102 0.09 15.42 7.65
N GLY A 103 0.11 16.27 8.69
CA GLY A 103 -0.98 17.21 8.97
C GLY A 103 -1.19 18.23 7.83
N LYS A 104 -0.10 18.78 7.29
CA LYS A 104 -0.16 19.73 6.16
C LYS A 104 -0.61 19.07 4.86
N TYR A 105 -0.23 17.80 4.65
CA TYR A 105 -0.65 17.02 3.50
C TYR A 105 -2.15 16.77 3.49
N ILE A 106 -2.75 16.47 4.65
CA ILE A 106 -4.20 16.28 4.76
C ILE A 106 -4.95 17.56 4.41
N GLU A 107 -4.50 18.72 4.92
CA GLU A 107 -5.09 20.02 4.59
C GLU A 107 -4.97 20.33 3.09
N GLN A 108 -3.78 20.11 2.50
CA GLN A 108 -3.55 20.29 1.07
C GLN A 108 -4.49 19.40 0.24
N LEU A 109 -4.61 18.12 0.57
CA LEU A 109 -5.44 17.17 -0.16
C LEU A 109 -6.93 17.56 -0.09
N ILE A 110 -7.41 17.94 1.09
CA ILE A 110 -8.80 18.39 1.28
C ILE A 110 -9.08 19.65 0.46
N ASN A 111 -8.20 20.66 0.54
CA ASN A 111 -8.38 21.91 -0.19
C ASN A 111 -8.29 21.72 -1.71
N MET A 112 -7.41 20.82 -2.17
CA MET A 112 -7.28 20.47 -3.58
C MET A 112 -8.61 19.92 -4.13
N TYR A 113 -9.20 18.93 -3.45
CA TYR A 113 -10.49 18.38 -3.88
C TYR A 113 -11.66 19.36 -3.68
N ALA A 114 -11.66 20.16 -2.60
CA ALA A 114 -12.68 21.18 -2.36
C ALA A 114 -12.68 22.27 -3.45
N SER A 115 -11.50 22.69 -3.91
CA SER A 115 -11.40 23.67 -5.02
C SER A 115 -11.97 23.15 -6.34
N THR A 116 -11.99 21.82 -6.52
CA THR A 116 -12.47 21.16 -7.75
C THR A 116 -13.95 20.77 -7.68
N ILE A 117 -14.40 20.22 -6.54
CA ILE A 117 -15.76 19.70 -6.35
C ILE A 117 -16.71 20.77 -5.77
N GLY A 118 -16.15 21.74 -5.03
CA GLY A 118 -16.84 22.80 -4.32
C GLY A 118 -16.61 22.73 -2.80
N GLU A 119 -16.60 23.90 -2.15
CA GLU A 119 -16.34 24.04 -0.72
C GLU A 119 -17.30 23.23 0.18
N TRP A 120 -18.53 23.00 -0.27
CA TRP A 120 -19.52 22.17 0.45
C TRP A 120 -19.04 20.73 0.68
N ALA A 121 -18.16 20.21 -0.20
CA ALA A 121 -17.66 18.85 -0.11
C ALA A 121 -16.50 18.70 0.89
N LYS A 122 -15.95 19.80 1.40
CA LYS A 122 -14.75 19.82 2.24
C LYS A 122 -14.88 18.92 3.48
N GLU A 123 -15.99 19.06 4.22
CA GLU A 123 -16.26 18.25 5.41
C GLU A 123 -16.49 16.77 5.07
N LEU A 124 -17.19 16.49 3.97
CA LEU A 124 -17.44 15.13 3.50
C LEU A 124 -16.13 14.44 3.10
N ILE A 125 -15.25 15.12 2.37
CA ILE A 125 -13.93 14.61 1.98
C ILE A 125 -13.09 14.34 3.22
N ALA A 126 -13.05 15.28 4.17
CA ALA A 126 -12.34 15.10 5.44
C ALA A 126 -12.81 13.86 6.21
N PHE A 127 -14.13 13.67 6.30
CA PHE A 127 -14.74 12.52 6.96
C PHE A 127 -14.40 11.20 6.25
N ILE A 128 -14.52 11.15 4.91
CA ILE A 128 -14.17 9.95 4.12
C ILE A 128 -12.68 9.63 4.26
N ALA A 129 -11.81 10.63 4.17
CA ALA A 129 -10.37 10.47 4.36
C ALA A 129 -10.04 9.93 5.75
N PHE A 130 -10.68 10.47 6.79
CA PHE A 130 -10.56 9.96 8.16
C PHE A 130 -10.99 8.49 8.25
N MET A 131 -12.17 8.14 7.75
CA MET A 131 -12.67 6.75 7.78
C MET A 131 -11.74 5.78 7.03
N CYS A 132 -11.17 6.20 5.90
CA CYS A 132 -10.23 5.40 5.12
C CYS A 132 -8.92 5.13 5.88
N ILE A 133 -8.31 6.18 6.45
CA ILE A 133 -7.05 6.07 7.19
C ILE A 133 -7.27 5.29 8.51
N PHE A 134 -8.37 5.57 9.20
CA PHE A 134 -8.75 4.89 10.42
C PHE A 134 -9.01 3.40 10.19
N GLY A 135 -9.75 3.05 9.14
CA GLY A 135 -9.97 1.66 8.74
C GLY A 135 -8.66 0.93 8.45
N THR A 136 -7.75 1.56 7.70
CA THR A 136 -6.42 1.00 7.43
C THR A 136 -5.63 0.77 8.72
N THR A 137 -5.70 1.71 9.66
CA THR A 137 -5.01 1.62 10.95
C THR A 137 -5.49 0.42 11.76
N ILE A 138 -6.81 0.24 11.88
CA ILE A 138 -7.40 -0.91 12.59
C ILE A 138 -7.03 -2.22 11.90
N SER A 139 -7.16 -2.30 10.57
CA SER A 139 -6.85 -3.50 9.82
C SER A 139 -5.38 -3.91 9.97
N MET A 140 -4.45 -2.96 9.88
CA MET A 140 -3.03 -3.25 10.05
C MET A 140 -2.70 -3.64 11.49
N LEU A 141 -3.28 -2.95 12.48
CA LEU A 141 -3.04 -3.27 13.89
C LEU A 141 -3.51 -4.69 14.24
N ASP A 142 -4.72 -5.09 13.83
CA ASP A 142 -5.22 -6.46 14.03
C ASP A 142 -4.37 -7.47 13.24
N GLY A 143 -4.12 -7.20 11.97
CA GLY A 143 -3.42 -8.10 11.06
C GLY A 143 -2.00 -8.43 11.52
N TYR A 144 -1.19 -7.40 11.80
CA TYR A 144 0.19 -7.59 12.27
C TYR A 144 0.23 -8.23 13.66
N SER A 145 -0.70 -7.89 14.55
CA SER A 145 -0.77 -8.53 15.88
C SER A 145 -1.02 -10.03 15.76
N ARG A 146 -1.97 -10.45 14.89
CA ARG A 146 -2.22 -11.87 14.62
C ARG A 146 -0.99 -12.56 14.02
N ALA A 147 -0.40 -11.97 12.98
CA ALA A 147 0.73 -12.56 12.28
C ALA A 147 1.96 -12.71 13.19
N ASN A 148 2.28 -11.69 13.99
CA ASN A 148 3.40 -11.73 14.92
C ASN A 148 3.16 -12.72 16.07
N LEU A 149 1.94 -12.75 16.61
CA LEU A 149 1.59 -13.71 17.66
C LEU A 149 1.70 -15.15 17.18
N GLU A 150 1.19 -15.46 15.98
CA GLU A 150 1.33 -16.79 15.40
C GLU A 150 2.79 -17.15 15.08
N SER A 151 3.57 -16.19 14.59
CA SER A 151 5.00 -16.39 14.35
C SER A 151 5.73 -16.73 15.66
N LEU A 152 5.46 -16.00 16.73
CA LEU A 152 6.00 -16.28 18.06
C LEU A 152 5.54 -17.64 18.60
N ARG A 153 4.26 -17.97 18.41
CA ARG A 153 3.69 -19.27 18.81
C ARG A 153 4.44 -20.42 18.15
N LEU A 154 4.70 -20.32 16.85
CA LEU A 154 5.45 -21.31 16.07
C LEU A 154 6.91 -21.42 16.52
N LEU A 155 7.57 -20.30 16.84
CA LEU A 155 8.95 -20.29 17.33
C LEU A 155 9.09 -20.93 18.72
N ILE A 156 8.13 -20.71 19.62
CA ILE A 156 8.15 -21.27 20.98
C ILE A 156 7.58 -22.72 21.00
N GLY A 157 6.86 -23.13 19.96
CA GLY A 157 6.30 -24.49 19.86
C GLY A 157 5.04 -24.72 20.71
N THR A 158 4.25 -23.67 20.97
CA THR A 158 3.02 -23.81 21.77
C THR A 158 1.80 -24.18 20.90
N LYS A 159 0.85 -24.95 21.47
CA LYS A 159 -0.24 -25.56 20.70
C LYS A 159 -1.28 -24.56 20.18
N GLU A 160 -1.67 -23.54 20.96
CA GLU A 160 -2.67 -22.56 20.53
C GLU A 160 -2.48 -21.17 21.16
N SER A 161 -2.74 -20.11 20.39
CA SER A 161 -2.85 -18.75 20.91
C SER A 161 -4.26 -18.53 21.47
N ARG A 162 -4.37 -18.28 22.78
CA ARG A 162 -5.65 -17.86 23.40
C ARG A 162 -6.01 -16.44 22.97
N LEU A 163 -7.30 -16.11 22.98
CA LEU A 163 -7.79 -14.76 22.65
C LEU A 163 -7.15 -13.68 23.55
N SER A 164 -6.88 -13.99 24.82
CA SER A 164 -6.18 -13.09 25.74
C SER A 164 -4.76 -12.72 25.26
N PHE A 165 -4.05 -13.65 24.61
CA PHE A 165 -2.74 -13.36 24.03
C PHE A 165 -2.84 -12.48 22.79
N LEU A 166 -3.91 -12.62 22.00
CA LEU A 166 -4.18 -11.72 20.89
C LEU A 166 -4.44 -10.29 21.38
N ASN A 167 -5.28 -10.12 22.40
CA ASN A 167 -5.54 -8.79 22.97
C ASN A 167 -4.27 -8.15 23.52
N LEU A 168 -3.40 -8.95 24.16
CA LEU A 168 -2.10 -8.47 24.63
C LEU A 168 -1.17 -8.09 23.48
N SER A 169 -1.16 -8.89 22.40
CA SER A 169 -0.39 -8.58 21.19
C SER A 169 -0.87 -7.31 20.50
N ILE A 170 -2.18 -7.07 20.47
CA ILE A 170 -2.78 -5.81 19.97
C ILE A 170 -2.34 -4.66 20.85
N LEU A 171 -2.46 -4.77 22.17
CA LEU A 171 -2.03 -3.73 23.11
C LEU A 171 -0.54 -3.39 22.93
N PHE A 172 0.30 -4.42 22.85
CA PHE A 172 1.74 -4.26 22.64
C PHE A 172 2.06 -3.59 21.30
N SER A 173 1.37 -3.99 20.23
CA SER A 173 1.52 -3.38 18.91
C SER A 173 1.07 -1.91 18.91
N THR A 174 -0.03 -1.59 19.58
CA THR A 174 -0.51 -0.20 19.75
C THR A 174 0.51 0.65 20.47
N ILE A 175 1.03 0.17 21.61
CA ILE A 175 2.06 0.90 22.37
C ILE A 175 3.31 1.10 21.51
N SER A 176 3.75 0.06 20.79
CA SER A 176 4.92 0.14 19.91
C SER A 176 4.74 1.17 18.80
N VAL A 177 3.58 1.19 18.15
CA VAL A 177 3.25 2.18 17.11
C VAL A 177 3.21 3.59 17.70
N LEU A 178 2.61 3.79 18.88
CA LEU A 178 2.59 5.10 19.55
C LEU A 178 4.00 5.58 19.91
N ILE A 179 4.87 4.68 20.40
CA ILE A 179 6.27 5.00 20.67
C ILE A 179 6.98 5.47 19.39
N VAL A 180 6.78 4.77 18.27
CA VAL A 180 7.36 5.17 16.98
C VAL A 180 6.81 6.52 16.52
N ILE A 181 5.49 6.74 16.58
CA ILE A 181 4.86 8.00 16.16
C ILE A 181 5.37 9.18 17.00
N PHE A 182 5.36 9.06 18.34
CA PHE A 182 5.83 10.14 19.21
C PHE A 182 7.35 10.29 19.21
N GLY A 183 8.10 9.21 18.95
CA GLY A 183 9.56 9.25 18.83
C GLY A 183 10.06 9.89 17.53
N PHE A 184 9.27 9.81 16.45
CA PHE A 184 9.55 10.41 15.14
C PHE A 184 8.76 11.70 14.90
N ASN A 185 8.25 12.35 15.95
CA ASN A 185 7.46 13.58 15.81
C ASN A 185 8.27 14.62 15.00
N ASP A 186 7.69 15.13 13.92
CA ASP A 186 8.30 15.98 12.87
C ASP A 186 9.20 15.32 11.80
N ALA A 187 9.44 14.00 11.85
CA ALA A 187 10.26 13.24 10.88
C ALA A 187 9.46 12.19 10.08
N VAL A 188 8.26 12.55 9.61
CA VAL A 188 7.39 11.67 8.80
C VAL A 188 8.09 11.19 7.53
N GLY A 189 8.83 12.07 6.84
CA GLY A 189 9.57 11.72 5.63
C GLY A 189 10.58 10.58 5.84
N PRO A 190 11.53 10.69 6.78
CA PRO A 190 12.43 9.59 7.15
C PRO A 190 11.71 8.30 7.56
N MET A 191 10.63 8.39 8.33
CA MET A 191 9.82 7.22 8.73
C MET A 191 9.22 6.50 7.53
N LEU A 192 8.61 7.24 6.60
CA LEU A 192 8.06 6.68 5.36
C LEU A 192 9.17 6.03 4.51
N LYS A 193 10.33 6.70 4.38
CA LYS A 193 11.48 6.13 3.65
C LYS A 193 11.95 4.80 4.25
N LEU A 194 12.09 4.73 5.56
CA LEU A 194 12.47 3.50 6.25
C LEU A 194 11.46 2.38 5.98
N ALA A 195 10.16 2.65 6.13
CA ALA A 195 9.11 1.68 5.90
C ALA A 195 9.08 1.18 4.44
N MET A 196 9.16 2.09 3.47
CA MET A 196 9.17 1.77 2.04
C MET A 196 10.39 0.91 1.67
N ILE A 197 11.59 1.31 2.11
CA ILE A 197 12.82 0.55 1.83
C ILE A 197 12.77 -0.82 2.50
N GLY A 198 12.35 -0.87 3.77
CA GLY A 198 12.24 -2.13 4.52
C GLY A 198 11.30 -3.13 3.86
N SER A 199 10.10 -2.67 3.45
CA SER A 199 9.13 -3.49 2.72
C SER A 199 9.66 -3.93 1.35
N PHE A 200 10.28 -3.01 0.61
CA PHE A 200 10.83 -3.32 -0.70
C PHE A 200 11.95 -4.37 -0.65
N VAL A 201 12.85 -4.27 0.32
CA VAL A 201 13.97 -5.22 0.49
C VAL A 201 13.50 -6.57 0.99
N SER A 202 12.44 -6.62 1.82
CA SER A 202 11.87 -7.89 2.32
C SER A 202 10.96 -8.59 1.30
N THR A 203 10.46 -7.86 0.31
CA THR A 203 9.47 -8.34 -0.68
C THR A 203 9.88 -9.64 -1.40
N PRO A 204 11.12 -9.83 -1.88
CA PRO A 204 11.52 -11.09 -2.53
C PRO A 204 11.43 -12.30 -1.59
N VAL A 205 11.74 -12.11 -0.30
CA VAL A 205 11.67 -13.17 0.71
C VAL A 205 10.22 -13.60 0.92
N PHE A 206 9.32 -12.64 1.16
CA PHE A 206 7.89 -12.93 1.33
C PHE A 206 7.25 -13.51 0.07
N SER A 207 7.65 -13.05 -1.11
CA SER A 207 7.19 -13.58 -2.40
C SER A 207 7.57 -15.04 -2.59
N TRP A 208 8.83 -15.38 -2.28
CA TRP A 208 9.33 -16.74 -2.36
C TRP A 208 8.63 -17.67 -1.36
N LEU A 209 8.42 -17.21 -0.12
CA LEU A 209 7.68 -17.96 0.90
C LEU A 209 6.24 -18.21 0.47
N ASN A 210 5.55 -17.20 -0.06
CA ASN A 210 4.19 -17.34 -0.59
C ASN A 210 4.11 -18.36 -1.72
N LEU A 211 4.98 -18.26 -2.73
CA LEU A 211 5.01 -19.20 -3.84
C LEU A 211 5.30 -20.63 -3.33
N SER A 212 6.27 -20.78 -2.43
CA SER A 212 6.62 -22.07 -1.84
C SER A 212 5.47 -22.72 -1.07
N LEU A 213 4.68 -21.92 -0.35
CA LEU A 213 3.49 -22.38 0.37
C LEU A 213 2.37 -22.81 -0.59
N VAL A 214 2.06 -21.98 -1.58
CA VAL A 214 1.00 -22.28 -2.57
C VAL A 214 1.32 -23.56 -3.34
N MET A 215 2.59 -23.82 -3.65
CA MET A 215 3.00 -25.04 -4.36
C MET A 215 2.82 -26.32 -3.55
N LYS A 216 2.78 -26.24 -2.21
CA LYS A 216 2.51 -27.38 -1.31
C LYS A 216 1.02 -27.59 -1.03
N GLY A 217 0.17 -26.63 -1.39
CA GLY A 217 -1.26 -26.68 -1.12
C GLY A 217 -2.04 -27.60 -2.06
N GLU A 218 -3.23 -28.02 -1.63
CA GLU A 218 -4.18 -28.79 -2.42
C GLU A 218 -4.55 -28.08 -3.73
N HIS A 219 -4.73 -26.76 -3.66
CA HIS A 219 -5.04 -25.88 -4.79
C HIS A 219 -3.77 -25.20 -5.33
N ARG A 220 -2.75 -26.01 -5.66
CA ARG A 220 -1.46 -25.50 -6.17
C ARG A 220 -1.62 -24.69 -7.46
N VAL A 221 -0.83 -23.64 -7.58
CA VAL A 221 -0.76 -22.82 -8.79
C VAL A 221 -0.16 -23.63 -9.96
N LYS A 222 -0.75 -23.50 -11.15
CA LYS A 222 -0.32 -24.20 -12.37
C LYS A 222 -0.48 -23.30 -13.60
N GLY A 223 0.15 -23.69 -14.71
CA GLY A 223 -0.01 -23.04 -16.01
C GLY A 223 0.51 -21.60 -16.03
N GLY A 224 -0.21 -20.71 -16.71
CA GLY A 224 0.22 -19.31 -16.90
C GLY A 224 0.45 -18.55 -15.59
N LEU A 225 -0.38 -18.77 -14.57
CA LEU A 225 -0.24 -18.08 -13.28
C LEU A 225 1.06 -18.47 -12.55
N PHE A 226 1.52 -19.72 -12.70
CA PHE A 226 2.79 -20.16 -12.12
C PHE A 226 3.98 -19.44 -12.77
N TYR A 227 3.99 -19.35 -14.10
CA TYR A 227 5.03 -18.60 -14.81
C TYR A 227 4.99 -17.10 -14.48
N LEU A 228 3.79 -16.52 -14.36
CA LEU A 228 3.62 -15.14 -13.94
C LEU A 228 4.18 -14.90 -12.53
N SER A 229 3.94 -15.81 -11.58
CA SER A 229 4.53 -15.74 -10.24
C SER A 229 6.05 -15.84 -10.27
N LEU A 230 6.62 -16.70 -11.12
CA LEU A 230 8.07 -16.85 -11.25
C LEU A 230 8.71 -15.60 -11.86
N ILE A 231 8.13 -15.05 -12.93
CA ILE A 231 8.59 -13.80 -13.56
C ILE A 231 8.51 -12.65 -12.55
N GLY A 232 7.41 -12.55 -11.81
CA GLY A 232 7.25 -11.54 -10.75
C GLY A 232 8.30 -11.68 -9.65
N LEU A 233 8.61 -12.91 -9.21
CA LEU A 233 9.65 -13.15 -8.22
C LEU A 233 11.04 -12.73 -8.73
N VAL A 234 11.40 -13.10 -9.97
CA VAL A 234 12.67 -12.71 -10.60
C VAL A 234 12.75 -11.18 -10.75
N TYR A 235 11.66 -10.55 -11.18
CA TYR A 235 11.56 -9.10 -11.26
C TYR A 235 11.82 -8.44 -9.90
N LEU A 236 11.08 -8.83 -8.86
CA LEU A 236 11.21 -8.25 -7.52
C LEU A 236 12.63 -8.46 -6.97
N ALA A 237 13.17 -9.67 -7.06
CA ALA A 237 14.53 -9.96 -6.61
C ALA A 237 15.58 -9.15 -7.36
N GLY A 238 15.45 -9.04 -8.69
CA GLY A 238 16.35 -8.26 -9.53
C GLY A 238 16.36 -6.78 -9.17
N PHE A 239 15.18 -6.18 -8.98
CA PHE A 239 15.07 -4.76 -8.59
C PHE A 239 15.54 -4.50 -7.16
N THR A 240 15.29 -5.41 -6.23
CA THR A 240 15.85 -5.32 -4.87
C THR A 240 17.37 -5.37 -4.89
N LEU A 241 17.97 -6.29 -5.66
CA LEU A 241 19.43 -6.38 -5.80
C LEU A 241 20.01 -5.12 -6.45
N LEU A 242 19.39 -4.65 -7.54
CA LEU A 242 19.80 -3.41 -8.22
C LEU A 242 19.76 -2.21 -7.27
N PHE A 243 18.70 -2.09 -6.47
CA PHE A 243 18.59 -1.05 -5.45
C PHE A 243 19.71 -1.14 -4.40
N ILE A 244 19.97 -2.32 -3.85
CA ILE A 244 21.04 -2.52 -2.85
C ILE A 244 22.41 -2.16 -3.44
N VAL A 245 22.71 -2.62 -4.65
CA VAL A 245 23.97 -2.31 -5.37
C VAL A 245 24.08 -0.80 -5.63
N SER A 246 22.98 -0.12 -5.98
CA SER A 246 22.94 1.33 -6.15
C SER A 246 23.22 2.07 -4.83
N GLN A 247 22.63 1.64 -3.72
CA GLN A 247 22.87 2.27 -2.40
C GLN A 247 24.30 2.08 -1.88
N ILE A 248 24.96 0.98 -2.26
CA ILE A 248 26.37 0.69 -1.90
C ILE A 248 27.36 1.48 -2.80
N GLY A 249 26.87 2.17 -3.83
CA GLY A 249 27.69 3.01 -4.72
C GLY A 249 28.46 2.24 -5.79
N TRP A 250 28.03 1.02 -6.12
CA TRP A 250 28.64 0.20 -7.18
C TRP A 250 28.13 0.56 -8.59
N LEU A 251 26.97 1.21 -8.67
CA LEU A 251 26.45 1.80 -9.89
C LEU A 251 26.78 3.31 -9.85
N LYS A 252 27.65 3.77 -10.74
CA LYS A 252 27.93 5.18 -10.98
C LYS A 252 26.90 5.79 -11.91
#